data_AF-A0A963NTX6-F1
#
_entry.id   AF-A0A963NTX6-F1
#
_cell.length_a   1.000
_cell.length_b   1.000
_cell.length_c   1.000
_cell.angle_alpha   90.00
_cell.angle_beta   90.00
_cell.angle_gamma   90.00
#
_symmetry.space_group_name_H-M   'P 1'
#
loop_
_entity.id
_entity.type
_entity.pdbx_description
1 polymer ?
#
loop_
_entity_poly.entity_id
_entity_poly.type
_entity_poly.pdbx_seq_one_letter_code
_entity_poly.pdbx_strand_id
1 'polypeptide(L)' 'LPAYEQVLKAAHSFNLLDARGAISVTERAAYIGRIRNLARSVAQSYYESRERLGFPMAPREWVEQMTKKAA' A
#
# COMPACT_ATOMS: atom_id res chain seq x y z
N LEU A 1 6.15 8.99 3.83
CA LEU A 1 4.67 9.05 3.96
C LEU A 1 4.32 8.42 5.31
N PRO A 2 3.84 9.20 6.29
CA PRO A 2 3.63 8.69 7.65
C PRO A 2 2.75 7.44 7.72
N ALA A 3 1.68 7.38 6.91
CA ALA A 3 0.79 6.23 6.87
C ALA A 3 1.47 4.94 6.37
N TYR A 4 2.40 5.04 5.42
CA TYR A 4 3.13 3.88 4.90
C TYR A 4 4.04 3.26 5.97
N GLU A 5 4.72 4.09 6.77
CA GLU A 5 5.56 3.62 7.86
C GLU A 5 4.74 2.87 8.92
N GLN A 6 3.52 3.31 9.20
CA GLN A 6 2.62 2.62 10.12
C GLN A 6 2.17 1.26 9.55
N VAL A 7 1.95 1.14 8.24
CA VAL A 7 1.67 -0.16 7.59
C VAL A 7 2.86 -1.11 7.73
N LEU A 8 4.09 -0.63 7.53
CA LEU A 8 5.31 -1.45 7.69
C LEU A 8 5.47 -1.95 9.13
N LYS A 9 5.26 -1.08 10.13
CA LYS A 9 5.29 -1.46 11.54
C LYS A 9 4.21 -2.49 11.87
N ALA A 10 2.99 -2.30 11.37
CA ALA A 10 1.89 -3.25 11.60
C ALA A 10 2.20 -4.63 10.98
N ALA A 11 2.74 -4.67 9.76
CA ALA A 11 3.15 -5.91 9.11
C ALA A 11 4.27 -6.62 9.87
N HIS A 12 5.27 -5.88 10.35
CA HIS A 12 6.35 -6.44 11.15
C HIS A 12 5.85 -7.01 12.49
N SER A 13 5.04 -6.25 13.24
CA SER A 13 4.45 -6.72 14.48
C SER A 13 3.57 -7.94 14.29
N PHE A 14 2.80 -8.00 13.19
CA PHE A 14 2.05 -9.19 12.81
C PHE A 14 2.98 -10.40 12.63
N ASN A 15 4.08 -10.27 11.88
CA ASN A 15 5.03 -11.37 11.68
C ASN A 15 5.61 -11.89 13.01
N LEU A 16 5.91 -10.99 13.96
CA LEU A 16 6.41 -11.39 15.28
C LEU A 16 5.36 -12.17 16.10
N LEU A 17 4.11 -11.71 16.10
CA LEU A 17 3.02 -12.39 16.80
C LEU A 17 2.69 -13.75 16.16
N ASP A 18 2.74 -13.79 14.84
CA ASP A 18 2.48 -14.97 14.04
C ASP A 18 3.53 -16.06 14.27
N ALA A 19 4.81 -15.69 14.27
CA ALA A 19 5.93 -16.59 14.56
C ALA A 19 5.90 -17.14 15.99
N ARG A 20 5.34 -16.38 16.94
CA ARG A 20 5.14 -16.83 18.33
C ARG A 20 3.94 -17.74 18.54
N GLY A 21 3.15 -18.00 17.50
CA GLY A 21 1.91 -18.78 17.62
C GLY A 21 0.82 -18.06 18.43
N ALA A 22 0.93 -16.75 18.63
CA ALA A 22 -0.04 -15.95 19.39
C ALA A 22 -1.30 -15.60 18.57
N ILE A 23 -1.35 -15.99 17.29
CA ILE A 23 -2.44 -15.71 16.35
C ILE A 23 -2.97 -17.05 15.82
N SER A 24 -4.28 -17.28 15.95
CA SER A 24 -4.95 -18.45 15.39
C SER A 24 -5.04 -18.39 13.85
N VAL A 25 -5.33 -19.52 13.21
CA VAL A 25 -5.46 -19.61 11.74
C VAL A 25 -6.56 -18.67 11.21
N THR A 26 -7.67 -18.52 11.94
CA THR A 26 -8.78 -17.61 11.55
C THR A 26 -8.39 -16.15 11.71
N GLU A 27 -7.72 -15.79 12.82
CA GLU A 27 -7.23 -14.44 13.06
C GLU A 27 -6.18 -14.01 12.04
N ARG A 28 -5.29 -14.93 11.64
CA ARG A 28 -4.24 -14.70 10.64
C ARG A 28 -4.83 -14.13 9.34
N ALA A 29 -5.86 -14.78 8.80
CA ALA A 29 -6.51 -14.30 7.58
C ALA A 29 -7.11 -12.89 7.76
N ALA A 30 -7.71 -12.60 8.91
CA ALA A 30 -8.27 -11.29 9.22
C ALA A 30 -7.20 -10.20 9.37
N TYR A 31 -6.08 -10.48 10.03
CA TYR A 31 -4.94 -9.55 10.13
C TYR A 31 -4.33 -9.24 8.76
N ILE A 32 -4.10 -10.26 7.93
CA ILE A 32 -3.59 -10.09 6.56
C ILE A 32 -4.55 -9.21 5.74
N GLY A 33 -5.86 -9.46 5.85
CA GLY A 33 -6.88 -8.64 5.19
C GLY A 33 -6.81 -7.17 5.60
N ARG A 34 -6.71 -6.88 6.91
CA ARG A 34 -6.58 -5.52 7.44
C ARG A 34 -5.31 -4.82 6.94
N ILE A 35 -4.15 -5.47 7.04
CA ILE A 35 -2.88 -4.92 6.58
C ILE A 35 -2.93 -4.63 5.07
N ARG A 36 -3.49 -5.55 4.28
CA ARG A 36 -3.64 -5.37 2.82
C ARG A 36 -4.55 -4.19 2.47
N ASN A 37 -5.66 -4.03 3.19
CA ASN A 37 -6.57 -2.90 2.97
C ASN A 37 -5.89 -1.56 3.28
N LEU A 38 -5.16 -1.46 4.40
CA LEU A 38 -4.38 -0.27 4.74
C LEU A 38 -3.31 0.03 3.67
N ALA A 39 -2.57 -0.98 3.22
CA ALA A 39 -1.56 -0.83 2.17
C ALA A 39 -2.19 -0.32 0.86
N ARG A 40 -3.36 -0.83 0.48
CA ARG A 40 -4.10 -0.38 -0.71
C ARG A 40 -4.51 1.09 -0.58
N SER A 41 -5.07 1.50 0.55
CA SER A 41 -5.45 2.90 0.79
C SER A 41 -4.24 3.83 0.71
N VAL A 42 -3.11 3.46 1.30
CA VAL A 42 -1.87 4.25 1.23
C VAL A 42 -1.34 4.35 -0.21
N ALA A 43 -1.37 3.25 -0.97
CA ALA A 43 -0.97 3.24 -2.37
C ALA A 43 -1.86 4.13 -3.23
N GLN A 44 -3.18 4.10 -3.01
CA GLN A 44 -4.15 4.95 -3.69
C GLN A 44 -3.90 6.44 -3.39
N SER A 45 -3.76 6.81 -2.10
CA SER A 45 -3.45 8.20 -1.73
C SER A 45 -2.11 8.68 -2.28
N TYR A 46 -1.11 7.80 -2.37
CA TYR A 46 0.15 8.12 -3.02
C TYR A 46 -0.06 8.37 -4.51
N TYR A 47 -0.73 7.46 -5.22
CA TYR A 47 -1.02 7.59 -6.64
C TYR A 47 -1.72 8.92 -6.95
N GLU A 48 -2.80 9.25 -6.22
CA GLU A 48 -3.53 10.52 -6.38
C GLU A 48 -2.63 11.74 -6.14
N SER A 49 -1.75 11.66 -5.14
CA SER A 49 -0.77 12.72 -4.90
C SER A 49 0.23 12.87 -6.04
N ARG A 50 0.59 11.78 -6.73
CA ARG A 50 1.47 11.82 -7.90
C ARG A 50 0.74 12.33 -9.12
N GLU A 51 -0.50 11.92 -9.31
CA GLU A 51 -1.37 12.34 -10.41
C GLU A 51 -1.61 13.86 -10.38
N ARG A 52 -1.91 14.43 -9.21
CA ARG A 52 -2.04 15.91 -9.04
C ARG A 52 -0.77 16.68 -9.40
N LEU A 53 0.40 16.05 -9.32
CA LEU A 53 1.68 16.63 -9.67
C LEU A 53 2.12 16.28 -11.10
N GLY A 54 1.28 15.59 -11.88
CA GLY A 54 1.62 15.13 -13.23
C GLY A 54 2.69 14.03 -13.27
N PHE A 55 2.79 13.22 -12.23
CA PHE A 55 3.75 12.13 -12.07
C PHE A 55 5.23 12.56 -12.27
N PRO A 56 5.77 13.48 -11.44
CA PRO A 56 7.05 14.14 -11.71
C PRO A 56 8.31 13.24 -11.64
N MET A 57 8.17 11.99 -11.20
CA MET A 57 9.28 11.00 -11.16
C MET A 57 9.01 9.79 -12.07
N ALA A 58 7.91 9.80 -12.83
CA ALA A 58 7.69 8.79 -13.84
C ALA A 58 8.39 9.22 -15.14
N PRO A 59 8.90 8.27 -15.94
CA PRO A 59 9.36 8.56 -17.30
C PRO A 59 8.27 9.28 -18.10
N ARG A 60 8.63 10.35 -18.82
CA ARG A 60 7.65 11.15 -19.57
C ARG A 60 6.84 10.31 -20.56
N GLU A 61 7.50 9.36 -21.22
CA GLU A 61 6.88 8.41 -22.15
C GLU A 61 5.72 7.63 -21.49
N TRP A 62 5.87 7.23 -20.22
CA TRP A 62 4.83 6.50 -19.50
C TRP A 62 3.65 7.42 -19.16
N VAL A 63 3.95 8.65 -18.75
CA VAL A 63 2.91 9.65 -18.42
C VAL A 63 2.10 9.99 -19.67
N GLU A 64 2.75 10.17 -20.82
CA GLU A 64 2.09 10.43 -22.11
C GLU A 64 1.21 9.26 -22.57
N GLN A 65 1.63 8.01 -22.32
CA GLN A 65 0.80 6.83 -22.61
C GLN A 65 -0.44 6.78 -21.70
N MET A 66 -0.30 7.14 -20.42
CA MET A 66 -1.40 7.15 -19.46
C MET A 66 -2.45 8.22 -19.82
N THR A 67 -2.03 9.43 -20.21
CA THR A 67 -2.96 10.49 -20.62
C THR A 67 -3.69 10.14 -21.92
N LYS A 68 -3.00 9.55 -22.90
CA LYS A 68 -3.65 9.08 -24.16
C LYS A 68 -4.67 7.98 -23.95
N LYS A 69 -4.48 7.11 -22.95
CA LYS A 69 -5.42 6.02 -22.63
C LYS A 69 -6.68 6.52 -21.90
N ALA A 70 -6.62 7.68 -21.27
CA ALA A 70 -7.73 8.29 -20.54
C ALA A 70 -8.60 9.22 -21.40
N ALA A 71 -8.14 9.60 -22.60
CA ALA A 71 -8.85 10.39 -23.61
C ALA A 71 -9.57 9.48 -24.62
#